data_AF-A0A7W9ZBX2-F1
#
_entry.id   AF-A0A7W9ZBX2-F1
#
_cell.length_a   1.000
_cell.length_b   1.000
_cell.length_c   1.000
_cell.angle_alpha   90.00
_cell.angle_beta   90.00
_cell.angle_gamma   90.00
#
_symmetry.space_group_name_H-M   'P 1'
#
loop_
_entity.id
_entity.type
_entity.pdbx_description
1 polymer ?
#
loop_
_entity_poly.entity_id
_entity_poly.type
_entity_poly.pdbx_seq_one_letter_code
_entity_poly.pdbx_strand_id
1 'polypeptide(L)'
;MKYNIIASLFVFLFLNACNPDFNTNQKDMGYQSRKQGLKNKKRLSSNKEASSNKELNSNKELNSNKELNSNKEASSNKELNSNKEEITNKKTETTMPDNLRNLIEQAHADSEKYKKKLEEEPKNQYGLLEAFKLIFWSGSKEVNIKASDDNRISKRYRKNIYSTLAIDDNKLKNFSKMLTTSSQMLGVFSALNSLGDIFEEVIVSLYSKKETLEELGIPNLDKLKNLFEKFLSLKTTVSEIMHQLLLDYQNNKNSINTDINRLSSHVKRIYNQMLIKEKEAYELQREIFSIYK
;
A
#
# COMPACT_ATOMS: atom_id res chain seq x y z
N MET A 1 -19.45 33.46 -22.78
CA MET A 1 -19.33 32.68 -21.53
C MET A 1 -18.01 31.92 -21.61
N LYS A 2 -17.03 32.27 -20.76
CA LYS A 2 -15.66 31.70 -20.79
C LYS A 2 -15.53 30.76 -19.60
N TYR A 3 -15.23 29.49 -19.87
CA TYR A 3 -14.99 28.46 -18.84
C TYR A 3 -13.52 28.53 -18.40
N ASN A 4 -13.28 28.78 -17.11
CA ASN A 4 -11.96 28.61 -16.52
C ASN A 4 -11.81 27.16 -16.04
N ILE A 5 -11.00 26.39 -16.77
CA ILE A 5 -10.53 25.07 -16.35
C ILE A 5 -9.43 25.31 -15.30
N ILE A 6 -9.76 25.10 -14.02
CA ILE A 6 -8.75 25.07 -12.95
C ILE A 6 -8.16 23.66 -12.95
N ALA A 7 -7.04 23.49 -13.66
CA ALA A 7 -6.16 22.35 -13.51
C ALA A 7 -5.52 22.42 -12.11
N SER A 8 -5.98 21.57 -11.18
CA SER A 8 -5.40 21.45 -9.85
C SER A 8 -4.10 20.64 -9.94
N LEU A 9 -3.00 21.35 -10.21
CA LEU A 9 -1.65 20.81 -10.16
C LEU A 9 -1.08 21.01 -8.74
N PHE A 10 -1.46 20.15 -7.79
CA PHE A 10 -0.80 20.10 -6.48
C PHE A 10 0.30 19.05 -6.52
N VAL A 11 1.49 19.49 -6.93
CA VAL A 11 2.73 18.72 -6.86
C VAL A 11 3.25 18.77 -5.42
N PHE A 12 3.50 17.58 -4.85
CA PHE A 12 4.18 17.38 -3.57
C PHE A 12 5.58 18.03 -3.58
N LEU A 13 5.78 19.05 -2.74
CA LEU A 13 7.11 19.50 -2.33
C LEU A 13 7.28 19.23 -0.83
N PHE A 14 7.69 18.01 -0.51
CA PHE A 14 8.33 17.71 0.77
C PHE A 14 9.52 16.79 0.55
N LEU A 15 10.62 17.36 0.05
CA LEU A 15 11.95 16.80 0.25
C LEU A 15 12.98 17.92 0.44
N ASN A 16 13.73 17.79 1.53
CA ASN A 16 15.06 18.32 1.79
C ASN A 16 15.24 19.82 2.00
N ALA A 17 15.00 20.28 3.24
CA ALA A 17 15.88 21.25 3.89
C ALA A 17 15.60 21.29 5.41
N CYS A 18 16.37 20.53 6.20
CA CYS A 18 16.80 20.99 7.52
C CYS A 18 17.91 20.09 8.06
N ASN A 19 19.14 20.49 7.77
CA ASN A 19 20.27 20.22 8.65
C ASN A 19 20.94 21.59 8.86
N PRO A 20 20.81 22.22 10.04
CA PRO A 20 21.65 23.36 10.40
C PRO A 20 22.69 22.89 11.40
N ASP A 21 23.84 22.48 10.85
CA ASP A 21 25.11 22.55 11.56
C ASP A 21 25.57 24.01 11.44
N PHE A 22 25.48 24.78 12.52
CA PHE A 22 26.01 26.14 12.61
C PHE A 22 26.91 26.26 13.83
N ASN A 23 28.19 26.01 13.58
CA ASN A 23 29.29 26.53 14.35
C ASN A 23 29.74 27.87 13.73
N THR A 24 29.37 28.98 14.35
CA THR A 24 30.11 30.26 14.24
C THR A 24 30.05 30.99 15.58
N ASN A 25 31.20 30.98 16.26
CA ASN A 25 31.48 31.78 17.45
C ASN A 25 31.67 33.26 17.08
N GLN A 26 30.99 34.16 17.79
CA GLN A 26 31.61 35.38 18.34
C GLN A 26 30.72 36.01 19.41
N LYS A 27 31.15 35.96 20.68
CA LYS A 27 31.26 37.13 21.57
C LYS A 27 31.97 36.75 22.86
N ASP A 28 32.96 37.57 23.17
CA ASP A 28 33.81 37.56 24.35
C ASP A 28 33.01 37.63 25.65
N MET A 29 33.44 36.85 26.65
CA MET A 29 33.71 37.33 28.00
C MET A 29 34.48 36.23 28.76
N GLY A 30 35.66 36.59 29.26
CA GLY A 30 36.69 35.65 29.69
C GLY A 30 36.50 35.07 31.09
N TYR A 31 37.31 34.06 31.42
CA TYR A 31 37.98 33.92 32.72
C TYR A 31 39.14 32.91 32.58
N GLN A 32 40.26 33.25 33.22
CA GLN A 32 41.52 32.51 33.26
C GLN A 32 41.43 31.25 34.14
N SER A 33 42.09 30.15 33.77
CA SER A 33 43.20 29.60 34.58
C SER A 33 43.83 28.31 34.02
N ARG A 34 45.14 28.24 34.25
CA ARG A 34 46.12 27.19 33.93
C ARG A 34 45.85 25.88 34.68
N LYS A 35 46.26 24.74 34.11
CA LYS A 35 47.49 23.98 34.48
C LYS A 35 47.55 22.58 33.83
N GLN A 36 48.79 22.19 33.51
CA GLN A 36 49.40 20.84 33.41
C GLN A 36 48.65 19.76 32.60
N GLY A 37 49.19 19.16 31.55
CA GLY A 37 50.58 18.81 31.26
C GLY A 37 50.91 17.42 31.82
N LEU A 38 50.81 16.38 30.99
CA LEU A 38 51.74 15.23 30.99
C LEU A 38 51.50 14.34 29.75
N LYS A 39 52.59 14.17 29.00
CA LYS A 39 52.76 13.27 27.86
C LYS A 39 53.16 11.88 28.36
N ASN A 40 52.74 10.85 27.62
CA ASN A 40 53.59 9.86 26.91
C ASN A 40 53.22 8.38 27.08
N LYS A 41 53.24 7.72 25.89
CA LYS A 41 53.71 6.35 25.57
C LYS A 41 52.84 5.19 26.10
N LYS A 42 52.66 4.07 25.40
CA LYS A 42 53.43 3.46 24.30
C LYS A 42 52.53 2.41 23.58
N ARG A 43 52.75 2.25 22.28
CA ARG A 43 52.25 1.19 21.39
C ARG A 43 52.80 -0.22 21.74
N LEU A 44 52.11 -1.21 21.17
CA LEU A 44 52.49 -2.52 20.56
C LEU A 44 51.72 -3.68 21.22
N SER A 45 51.33 -4.79 20.58
CA SER A 45 50.96 -5.21 19.21
C SER A 45 50.96 -6.74 19.22
N SER A 46 49.97 -7.36 18.58
CA SER A 46 50.01 -8.62 17.81
C SER A 46 50.41 -9.97 18.43
N ASN A 47 49.47 -10.92 18.25
CA ASN A 47 49.59 -12.23 17.57
C ASN A 47 49.71 -13.56 18.36
N LYS A 48 48.78 -14.46 17.96
CA LYS A 48 48.92 -15.85 17.45
C LYS A 48 48.63 -17.05 18.37
N GLU A 49 47.71 -17.89 17.85
CA GLU A 49 47.69 -19.37 17.75
C GLU A 49 47.65 -20.20 19.05
N ALA A 50 47.02 -21.39 19.19
CA ALA A 50 46.33 -22.31 18.28
C ALA A 50 45.50 -23.36 19.08
N SER A 51 44.56 -24.01 18.36
CA SER A 51 44.06 -25.40 18.44
C SER A 51 43.61 -26.05 19.77
N SER A 52 42.43 -26.69 19.78
CA SER A 52 42.30 -28.12 19.45
C SER A 52 40.87 -28.65 19.65
N ASN A 53 40.57 -29.71 18.90
CA ASN A 53 39.30 -30.39 18.65
C ASN A 53 38.69 -31.12 19.87
N LYS A 54 37.36 -31.33 19.85
CA LYS A 54 36.79 -32.71 19.77
C LYS A 54 35.29 -32.74 19.52
N GLU A 55 34.94 -33.54 18.51
CA GLU A 55 33.61 -34.07 18.18
C GLU A 55 33.03 -34.94 19.31
N LEU A 56 31.69 -35.09 19.34
CA LEU A 56 31.07 -36.41 19.48
C LEU A 56 29.61 -36.42 18.98
N ASN A 57 29.41 -37.22 17.94
CA ASN A 57 28.15 -37.76 17.43
C ASN A 57 27.47 -38.69 18.46
N SER A 58 26.14 -38.78 18.43
CA SER A 58 25.45 -40.08 18.49
C SER A 58 24.03 -40.00 17.93
N ASN A 59 23.82 -40.71 16.81
CA ASN A 59 22.52 -41.17 16.36
C ASN A 59 22.07 -42.36 17.22
N LYS A 60 20.77 -42.48 17.48
CA LYS A 60 20.12 -43.80 17.56
C LYS A 60 18.63 -43.69 17.23
N GLU A 61 18.25 -44.34 16.13
CA GLU A 61 16.88 -44.71 15.78
C GLU A 61 16.26 -45.64 16.83
N LEU A 62 14.92 -45.62 16.94
CA LEU A 62 14.12 -46.83 17.08
C LEU A 62 12.65 -46.59 16.71
N ASN A 63 12.20 -47.30 15.69
CA ASN A 63 10.80 -47.54 15.31
C ASN A 63 10.06 -48.35 16.38
N SER A 64 8.76 -48.09 16.57
CA SER A 64 7.73 -49.13 16.79
C SER A 64 6.33 -48.60 16.44
N ASN A 65 5.68 -49.25 15.47
CA ASN A 65 4.25 -49.14 15.19
C ASN A 65 3.42 -49.89 16.25
N LYS A 66 2.25 -49.34 16.63
CA LYS A 66 0.98 -50.11 16.71
C LYS A 66 -0.25 -49.20 16.94
N GLU A 67 -1.03 -49.04 15.88
CA GLU A 67 -2.50 -49.22 15.80
C GLU A 67 -3.32 -49.29 17.12
N LEU A 68 -4.36 -48.46 17.30
CA LEU A 68 -5.76 -48.73 16.88
C LEU A 68 -6.79 -47.75 17.49
N ASN A 69 -7.64 -47.25 16.59
CA ASN A 69 -9.10 -47.02 16.66
C ASN A 69 -9.79 -45.93 17.52
N SER A 70 -10.46 -45.06 16.74
CA SER A 70 -11.87 -44.63 16.79
C SER A 70 -12.39 -43.82 17.98
N ASN A 71 -12.80 -42.58 17.71
CA ASN A 71 -14.23 -42.31 17.54
C ASN A 71 -14.52 -41.04 16.73
N LYS A 72 -15.53 -41.18 15.86
CA LYS A 72 -16.25 -40.13 15.16
C LYS A 72 -16.78 -39.09 16.14
N GLU A 73 -16.70 -37.82 15.77
CA GLU A 73 -17.87 -36.96 15.86
C GLU A 73 -17.82 -35.90 14.76
N ALA A 74 -18.84 -35.96 13.91
CA ALA A 74 -19.10 -34.99 12.88
C ALA A 74 -19.76 -33.76 13.52
N SER A 75 -19.27 -32.57 13.24
CA SER A 75 -20.16 -31.42 13.12
C SER A 75 -19.81 -30.65 11.85
N SER A 76 -20.80 -30.61 10.98
CA SER A 76 -20.81 -29.86 9.75
C SER A 76 -20.81 -28.37 10.06
N ASN A 77 -19.96 -27.61 9.39
CA ASN A 77 -20.31 -26.26 8.96
C ASN A 77 -19.94 -26.13 7.49
N LYS A 78 -20.96 -26.36 6.65
CA LYS A 78 -21.01 -25.82 5.28
C LYS A 78 -21.05 -24.30 5.42
N GLU A 79 -20.02 -23.63 4.97
CA GLU A 79 -20.19 -22.31 4.34
C GLU A 79 -19.39 -22.30 3.05
N LEU A 80 -20.09 -22.71 2.00
CA LEU A 80 -19.82 -22.38 0.62
C LEU A 80 -19.88 -20.86 0.47
N ASN A 81 -18.76 -20.24 0.10
CA ASN A 81 -18.80 -19.02 -0.70
C ASN A 81 -17.66 -19.06 -1.71
N SER A 82 -17.75 -20.05 -2.60
CA SER A 82 -17.07 -20.03 -3.89
C SER A 82 -17.94 -19.22 -4.86
N ASN A 83 -17.70 -17.92 -4.97
CA ASN A 83 -18.11 -17.20 -6.18
C ASN A 83 -17.14 -17.57 -7.30
N LYS A 84 -17.28 -18.80 -7.78
CA LYS A 84 -16.82 -19.19 -9.11
C LYS A 84 -18.09 -19.12 -9.95
N GLU A 85 -18.38 -17.93 -10.49
CA GLU A 85 -19.44 -17.79 -11.49
C GLU A 85 -19.08 -18.72 -12.65
N GLU A 86 -19.95 -19.70 -12.82
CA GLU A 86 -19.92 -20.71 -13.85
C GLU A 86 -20.30 -20.02 -15.17
N ILE A 87 -19.29 -19.56 -15.91
CA ILE A 87 -19.48 -19.09 -17.29
C ILE A 87 -19.85 -20.31 -18.12
N THR A 88 -21.14 -20.53 -18.32
CA THR A 88 -21.64 -21.35 -19.42
C THR A 88 -21.08 -20.77 -20.72
N ASN A 89 -20.10 -21.47 -21.28
CA ASN A 89 -19.48 -21.21 -22.57
C ASN A 89 -20.55 -21.08 -23.67
N LYS A 90 -20.92 -19.84 -23.99
CA LYS A 90 -21.33 -19.48 -25.35
C LYS A 90 -20.17 -18.71 -25.96
N LYS A 91 -19.19 -19.46 -26.47
CA LYS A 91 -18.01 -18.91 -27.15
C LYS A 91 -18.43 -18.38 -28.51
N THR A 92 -19.12 -17.25 -28.53
CA THR A 92 -19.05 -16.31 -29.65
C THR A 92 -17.62 -15.79 -29.70
N GLU A 93 -16.94 -15.89 -30.83
CA GLU A 93 -15.65 -15.24 -31.05
C GLU A 93 -15.85 -13.72 -30.89
N THR A 94 -15.53 -13.18 -29.72
CA THR A 94 -15.64 -11.76 -29.42
C THR A 94 -14.47 -11.02 -30.05
N THR A 95 -14.76 -9.90 -30.70
CA THR A 95 -13.72 -9.10 -31.36
C THR A 95 -12.82 -8.42 -30.32
N MET A 96 -11.64 -7.94 -30.74
CA MET A 96 -10.73 -7.20 -29.85
C MET A 96 -11.40 -5.98 -29.18
N PRO A 97 -12.17 -5.13 -29.90
CA PRO A 97 -12.99 -4.09 -29.28
C PRO A 97 -13.94 -4.61 -28.21
N ASP A 98 -14.66 -5.71 -28.47
CA ASP A 98 -15.61 -6.29 -27.52
C ASP A 98 -14.91 -6.77 -26.25
N ASN A 99 -13.76 -7.42 -26.39
CA ASN A 99 -12.95 -7.87 -25.25
C ASN A 99 -12.49 -6.69 -24.39
N LEU A 100 -12.01 -5.61 -25.01
CA LEU A 100 -11.58 -4.41 -24.28
C LEU A 100 -12.77 -3.69 -23.63
N ARG A 101 -13.91 -3.57 -24.33
CA ARG A 101 -15.14 -2.99 -23.77
C ARG A 101 -15.58 -3.78 -22.52
N ASN A 102 -15.61 -5.10 -22.60
CA ASN A 102 -15.94 -5.97 -21.47
C ASN A 102 -14.98 -5.76 -20.28
N LEU A 103 -13.67 -5.66 -20.52
CA LEU A 103 -12.70 -5.37 -19.47
C LEU A 103 -12.93 -4.00 -18.80
N ILE A 104 -13.23 -2.97 -19.60
CA ILE A 104 -13.54 -1.62 -19.10
C ILE A 104 -14.83 -1.63 -18.26
N GLU A 105 -15.86 -2.36 -18.71
CA GLU A 105 -17.12 -2.48 -17.98
C GLU A 105 -16.95 -3.21 -16.65
N GLN A 106 -16.19 -4.31 -16.63
CA GLN A 106 -15.88 -5.03 -15.39
C GLN A 106 -15.10 -4.14 -14.41
N ALA A 107 -14.09 -3.42 -14.89
CA ALA A 107 -13.30 -2.51 -14.05
C ALA A 107 -14.14 -1.36 -13.50
N HIS A 108 -15.06 -0.82 -14.31
CA HIS A 108 -16.00 0.21 -13.87
C HIS A 108 -16.99 -0.33 -12.83
N ALA A 109 -17.56 -1.51 -13.04
CA ALA A 109 -18.45 -2.15 -12.08
C ALA A 109 -17.75 -2.41 -10.73
N ASP A 110 -16.49 -2.87 -10.74
CA ASP A 110 -15.68 -2.97 -9.52
C ASP A 110 -15.46 -1.61 -8.85
N SER A 111 -15.24 -0.54 -9.62
CA SER A 111 -15.13 0.82 -9.07
C SER A 111 -16.43 1.29 -8.40
N GLU A 112 -17.59 1.04 -9.02
CA GLU A 112 -18.91 1.39 -8.47
C GLU A 112 -19.20 0.71 -7.14
N LYS A 113 -18.70 -0.52 -6.94
CA LYS A 113 -18.80 -1.24 -5.66
C LYS A 113 -18.27 -0.38 -4.49
N TYR A 114 -17.19 0.38 -4.69
CA TYR A 114 -16.61 1.19 -3.62
C TYR A 114 -17.33 2.53 -3.42
N LYS A 115 -18.04 3.04 -4.44
CA LYS A 115 -18.99 4.15 -4.26
C LYS A 115 -20.13 3.70 -3.36
N LYS A 116 -20.75 2.56 -3.67
CA LYS A 116 -21.79 1.96 -2.81
C LYS A 116 -21.30 1.68 -1.39
N LYS A 117 -20.08 1.13 -1.25
CA LYS A 117 -19.46 0.91 0.06
C LYS A 117 -19.30 2.18 0.90
N LEU A 118 -19.02 3.31 0.26
CA LEU A 118 -18.96 4.61 0.92
C LEU A 118 -20.35 5.13 1.31
N GLU A 119 -21.36 4.92 0.47
CA GLU A 119 -22.75 5.28 0.77
C GLU A 119 -23.30 4.50 1.97
N GLU A 120 -22.93 3.21 2.07
CA GLU A 120 -23.30 2.30 3.15
C GLU A 120 -22.30 2.33 4.33
N GLU A 121 -21.40 3.31 4.37
CA GLU A 121 -20.33 3.39 5.38
C GLU A 121 -20.90 3.51 6.81
N PRO A 122 -20.57 2.58 7.72
CA PRO A 122 -21.03 2.65 9.10
C PRO A 122 -20.33 3.80 9.84
N LYS A 123 -20.91 4.26 10.95
CA LYS A 123 -20.36 5.37 11.77
C LYS A 123 -18.91 5.16 12.20
N ASN A 124 -18.47 3.92 12.37
CA ASN A 124 -17.10 3.57 12.73
C ASN A 124 -16.14 3.45 11.52
N GLN A 125 -16.61 3.76 10.31
CA GLN A 125 -15.84 3.75 9.05
C GLN A 125 -15.10 2.43 8.86
N TYR A 126 -15.83 1.32 9.02
CA TYR A 126 -15.30 -0.06 8.97
C TYR A 126 -14.12 -0.33 9.92
N GLY A 127 -14.01 0.44 11.00
CA GLY A 127 -12.92 0.33 11.97
C GLY A 127 -11.69 1.19 11.67
N LEU A 128 -11.73 2.03 10.62
CA LEU A 128 -10.67 2.97 10.25
C LEU A 128 -10.86 4.38 10.84
N LEU A 129 -11.98 4.65 11.52
CA LEU A 129 -12.32 5.96 12.07
C LEU A 129 -11.17 6.60 12.87
N GLU A 130 -10.51 5.82 13.73
CA GLU A 130 -9.42 6.36 14.56
C GLU A 130 -8.18 6.73 13.74
N ALA A 131 -7.87 6.01 12.67
CA ALA A 131 -6.81 6.41 11.74
C ALA A 131 -7.22 7.67 10.95
N PHE A 132 -8.46 7.72 10.45
CA PHE A 132 -8.95 8.86 9.67
C PHE A 132 -9.07 10.16 10.47
N LYS A 133 -9.30 10.08 11.79
CA LYS A 133 -9.28 11.25 12.67
C LYS A 133 -7.89 11.89 12.83
N LEU A 134 -6.82 11.16 12.52
CA LEU A 134 -5.42 11.61 12.62
C LEU A 134 -4.90 12.21 11.31
N ILE A 135 -5.68 12.16 10.23
CA ILE A 135 -5.31 12.69 8.91
C ILE A 135 -6.07 14.00 8.69
N PHE A 136 -5.32 15.08 8.47
CA PHE A 136 -5.84 16.44 8.33
C PHE A 136 -5.48 17.02 6.96
N TRP A 137 -6.37 17.86 6.43
CA TRP A 137 -6.11 18.61 5.20
C TRP A 137 -5.33 19.91 5.50
N SER A 138 -4.21 20.11 4.84
CA SER A 138 -3.43 21.36 4.95
C SER A 138 -4.10 22.50 4.17
N GLY A 139 -4.29 23.67 4.78
CA GLY A 139 -4.66 24.90 4.07
C GLY A 139 -5.92 25.62 4.55
N SER A 140 -6.74 25.01 5.39
CA SER A 140 -7.88 25.69 6.03
C SER A 140 -7.44 26.26 7.37
N LYS A 141 -7.03 27.53 7.37
CA LYS A 141 -6.64 28.30 8.58
C LYS A 141 -7.75 28.35 9.65
N GLU A 142 -8.97 27.94 9.32
CA GLU A 142 -10.16 28.08 10.18
C GLU A 142 -10.88 26.76 10.50
N VAL A 143 -10.54 25.63 9.83
CA VAL A 143 -11.19 24.34 10.10
C VAL A 143 -10.18 23.22 9.91
N ASN A 144 -9.83 22.50 10.98
CA ASN A 144 -9.06 21.26 10.88
C ASN A 144 -9.94 20.14 10.30
N ILE A 145 -10.18 20.17 8.98
CA ILE A 145 -10.95 19.14 8.29
C ILE A 145 -10.15 17.83 8.37
N LYS A 146 -10.79 16.76 8.83
CA LYS A 146 -10.21 15.43 8.96
C LYS A 146 -10.68 14.52 7.83
N ALA A 147 -9.90 13.51 7.50
CA ALA A 147 -10.33 12.46 6.57
C ALA A 147 -11.58 11.70 7.05
N SER A 148 -11.87 11.73 8.36
CA SER A 148 -13.08 11.15 8.95
C SER A 148 -14.36 11.96 8.68
N ASP A 149 -14.25 13.22 8.27
CA ASP A 149 -15.39 14.13 8.24
C ASP A 149 -16.34 13.88 7.06
N ASP A 150 -17.58 14.37 7.19
CA ASP A 150 -18.63 14.24 6.17
C ASP A 150 -18.57 15.38 5.14
N ASN A 151 -17.47 15.47 4.40
CA ASN A 151 -17.32 16.42 3.30
C ASN A 151 -16.82 15.73 2.03
N ARG A 152 -16.98 16.39 0.88
CA ARG A 152 -16.66 15.82 -0.44
C ARG A 152 -15.23 15.30 -0.54
N ILE A 153 -14.24 16.05 -0.03
CA ILE A 153 -12.81 15.70 -0.15
C ILE A 153 -12.51 14.48 0.73
N SER A 154 -13.06 14.46 1.94
CA SER A 154 -12.86 13.36 2.90
C SER A 154 -13.59 12.08 2.47
N LYS A 155 -14.80 12.20 1.91
CA LYS A 155 -15.52 11.09 1.27
C LYS A 155 -14.73 10.49 0.10
N ARG A 156 -14.21 11.33 -0.80
CA ARG A 156 -13.35 10.88 -1.92
C ARG A 156 -12.12 10.15 -1.39
N TYR A 157 -11.46 10.71 -0.37
CA TYR A 157 -10.30 10.08 0.24
C TYR A 157 -10.61 8.67 0.76
N ARG A 158 -11.65 8.51 1.60
CA ARG A 158 -12.02 7.21 2.15
C ARG A 158 -12.41 6.20 1.07
N LYS A 159 -13.15 6.63 0.05
CA LYS A 159 -13.47 5.79 -1.12
C LYS A 159 -12.21 5.29 -1.82
N ASN A 160 -11.24 6.15 -2.07
CA ASN A 160 -9.97 5.79 -2.70
C ASN A 160 -9.19 4.79 -1.84
N ILE A 161 -9.23 4.94 -0.50
CA ILE A 161 -8.64 3.95 0.41
C ILE A 161 -9.36 2.60 0.29
N TYR A 162 -10.69 2.58 0.29
CA TYR A 162 -11.46 1.35 0.17
C TYR A 162 -11.20 0.61 -1.15
N SER A 163 -11.13 1.34 -2.27
CA SER A 163 -10.90 0.75 -3.59
C SER A 163 -9.49 0.20 -3.77
N THR A 164 -8.49 0.85 -3.17
CA THR A 164 -7.09 0.39 -3.26
C THR A 164 -6.79 -0.76 -2.31
N LEU A 165 -7.34 -0.74 -1.09
CA LEU A 165 -7.14 -1.84 -0.14
C LEU A 165 -7.80 -3.13 -0.64
N ALA A 166 -9.09 -3.04 -0.99
CA ALA A 166 -9.91 -4.20 -1.35
C ALA A 166 -9.85 -5.35 -0.31
N ILE A 167 -9.66 -5.00 0.96
CA ILE A 167 -9.61 -5.94 2.11
C ILE A 167 -11.01 -6.12 2.70
N ASP A 168 -11.29 -7.32 3.23
CA ASP A 168 -12.51 -7.60 4.00
C ASP A 168 -12.72 -6.63 5.17
N ASP A 169 -13.97 -6.22 5.40
CA ASP A 169 -14.31 -5.22 6.42
C ASP A 169 -13.94 -5.63 7.84
N ASN A 170 -14.05 -6.93 8.14
CA ASN A 170 -13.69 -7.49 9.44
C ASN A 170 -12.19 -7.35 9.75
N LYS A 171 -11.35 -7.15 8.72
CA LYS A 171 -9.89 -7.03 8.82
C LYS A 171 -9.43 -5.57 8.89
N LEU A 172 -10.24 -4.60 8.44
CA LEU A 172 -9.89 -3.19 8.39
C LEU A 172 -9.59 -2.57 9.77
N LYS A 173 -10.28 -3.01 10.83
CA LYS A 173 -9.97 -2.58 12.21
C LYS A 173 -8.54 -2.97 12.63
N ASN A 174 -8.11 -4.19 12.31
CA ASN A 174 -6.76 -4.66 12.64
C ASN A 174 -5.70 -3.94 11.79
N PHE A 175 -6.00 -3.71 10.52
CA PHE A 175 -5.16 -2.89 9.64
C PHE A 175 -4.98 -1.47 10.18
N SER A 176 -6.08 -0.82 10.60
CA SER A 176 -6.06 0.50 11.24
C SER A 176 -5.18 0.53 12.48
N LYS A 177 -5.33 -0.46 13.38
CA LYS A 177 -4.55 -0.56 14.62
C LYS A 177 -3.05 -0.75 14.36
N MET A 178 -2.72 -1.63 13.40
CA MET A 178 -1.34 -1.87 12.98
C MET A 178 -0.71 -0.58 12.43
N LEU A 179 -1.36 0.11 11.50
CA LEU A 179 -0.79 1.32 10.90
C LEU A 179 -0.68 2.47 11.90
N THR A 180 -1.68 2.68 12.75
CA THR A 180 -1.64 3.74 13.78
C THR A 180 -0.53 3.54 14.80
N THR A 181 -0.11 2.29 15.03
CA THR A 181 1.04 1.95 15.88
C THR A 181 2.38 2.16 15.15
N SER A 182 2.37 2.24 13.81
CA SER A 182 3.58 2.43 13.00
C SER A 182 3.89 3.93 12.77
N SER A 183 5.15 4.28 12.60
CA SER A 183 5.57 5.66 12.31
C SER A 183 5.27 6.15 10.87
N GLN A 184 4.66 5.32 10.02
CA GLN A 184 4.48 5.59 8.58
C GLN A 184 3.02 5.61 8.12
N MET A 185 2.07 5.67 9.07
CA MET A 185 0.63 5.69 8.79
C MET A 185 0.26 6.70 7.70
N LEU A 186 0.68 7.97 7.86
CA LEU A 186 0.33 9.04 6.92
C LEU A 186 0.85 8.77 5.51
N GLY A 187 2.09 8.27 5.39
CA GLY A 187 2.68 7.92 4.10
C GLY A 187 1.91 6.81 3.40
N VAL A 188 1.56 5.74 4.13
CA VAL A 188 0.79 4.61 3.57
C VAL A 188 -0.59 5.07 3.11
N PHE A 189 -1.35 5.78 3.94
CA PHE A 189 -2.68 6.25 3.53
C PHE A 189 -2.61 7.28 2.40
N SER A 190 -1.58 8.14 2.34
CA SER A 190 -1.36 9.05 1.21
C SER A 190 -1.15 8.28 -0.11
N ALA A 191 -0.28 7.26 -0.10
CA ALA A 191 -0.02 6.43 -1.28
C ALA A 191 -1.28 5.67 -1.72
N LEU A 192 -2.02 5.08 -0.78
CA LEU A 192 -3.29 4.39 -1.06
C LEU A 192 -4.33 5.32 -1.70
N ASN A 193 -4.44 6.55 -1.20
CA ASN A 193 -5.35 7.54 -1.77
C ASN A 193 -4.92 7.97 -3.17
N SER A 194 -3.62 8.23 -3.39
CA SER A 194 -3.07 8.64 -4.68
C SER A 194 -3.30 7.56 -5.74
N LEU A 195 -2.97 6.30 -5.42
CA LEU A 195 -3.24 5.15 -6.28
C LEU A 195 -4.73 4.98 -6.58
N GLY A 196 -5.59 5.10 -5.57
CA GLY A 196 -7.04 5.00 -5.75
C GLY A 196 -7.58 6.08 -6.68
N ASP A 197 -7.02 7.28 -6.60
CA ASP A 197 -7.39 8.40 -7.48
C ASP A 197 -6.99 8.13 -8.94
N ILE A 198 -5.74 7.69 -9.16
CA ILE A 198 -5.24 7.32 -10.49
C ILE A 198 -6.09 6.18 -11.08
N PHE A 199 -6.37 5.14 -10.30
CA PHE A 199 -7.20 4.01 -10.70
C PHE A 199 -8.58 4.45 -11.15
N GLU A 200 -9.25 5.28 -10.36
CA GLU A 200 -10.59 5.75 -10.72
C GLU A 200 -10.58 6.67 -11.94
N GLU A 201 -9.61 7.58 -12.05
CA GLU A 201 -9.54 8.52 -13.16
C GLU A 201 -9.37 7.79 -14.51
N VAL A 202 -8.49 6.79 -14.58
CA VAL A 202 -8.31 5.97 -15.78
C VAL A 202 -9.57 5.19 -16.12
N ILE A 203 -10.16 4.50 -15.14
CA ILE A 203 -11.36 3.67 -15.35
C ILE A 203 -12.53 4.53 -15.84
N VAL A 204 -12.80 5.66 -15.18
CA VAL A 204 -13.89 6.57 -15.57
C VAL A 204 -13.65 7.17 -16.96
N SER A 205 -12.40 7.57 -17.26
CA SER A 205 -12.04 8.13 -18.56
C SER A 205 -12.24 7.12 -19.69
N LEU A 206 -11.82 5.86 -19.50
CA LEU A 206 -12.01 4.80 -20.50
C LEU A 206 -13.48 4.40 -20.63
N TYR A 207 -14.20 4.28 -19.52
CA TYR A 207 -15.63 3.97 -19.53
C TYR A 207 -16.42 5.01 -20.33
N SER A 208 -16.09 6.30 -20.21
CA SER A 208 -16.74 7.36 -20.99
C SER A 208 -16.50 7.29 -22.51
N LYS A 209 -15.47 6.55 -22.96
CA LYS A 209 -15.05 6.43 -24.37
C LYS A 209 -15.23 5.02 -24.93
N LYS A 210 -15.83 4.11 -24.16
CA LYS A 210 -15.92 2.68 -24.53
C LYS A 210 -16.71 2.44 -25.82
N GLU A 211 -17.60 3.35 -26.19
CA GLU A 211 -18.39 3.25 -27.43
C GLU A 211 -17.64 3.69 -28.68
N THR A 212 -16.55 4.42 -28.53
CA THR A 212 -15.75 4.97 -29.65
C THR A 212 -14.42 4.24 -29.82
N LEU A 213 -14.26 3.04 -29.25
CA LEU A 213 -13.01 2.27 -29.31
C LEU A 213 -12.62 1.90 -30.74
N GLU A 214 -13.60 1.67 -31.61
CA GLU A 214 -13.39 1.32 -33.02
C GLU A 214 -12.71 2.44 -33.81
N GLU A 215 -12.84 3.69 -33.35
CA GLU A 215 -12.24 4.87 -34.00
C GLU A 215 -10.71 4.95 -33.81
N LEU A 216 -10.14 4.22 -32.84
CA LEU A 216 -8.71 4.30 -32.50
C LEU A 216 -7.81 3.65 -33.57
N GLY A 217 -8.36 2.76 -34.41
CA GLY A 217 -7.59 1.90 -35.30
C GLY A 217 -6.87 0.77 -34.55
N ILE A 218 -6.55 -0.31 -35.27
CA ILE A 218 -6.03 -1.56 -34.69
C ILE A 218 -4.77 -1.36 -33.82
N PRO A 219 -3.72 -0.62 -34.26
CA PRO A 219 -2.49 -0.49 -33.46
C PRO A 219 -2.70 0.21 -32.10
N ASN A 220 -3.55 1.24 -32.08
CA ASN A 220 -3.84 1.96 -30.84
C ASN A 220 -4.76 1.16 -29.92
N LEU A 221 -5.69 0.39 -30.49
CA LEU A 221 -6.55 -0.52 -29.73
C LEU A 221 -5.72 -1.61 -29.03
N ASP A 222 -4.78 -2.23 -29.76
CA ASP A 222 -3.86 -3.23 -29.20
C ASP A 222 -2.99 -2.63 -28.10
N LYS A 223 -2.44 -1.44 -28.34
CA LYS A 223 -1.66 -0.71 -27.34
C LYS A 223 -2.50 -0.39 -26.10
N LEU A 224 -3.71 0.11 -26.29
CA LEU A 224 -4.62 0.46 -25.20
C LEU A 224 -4.97 -0.76 -24.35
N LYS A 225 -5.31 -1.89 -24.98
CA LYS A 225 -5.61 -3.12 -24.24
C LYS A 225 -4.42 -3.56 -23.41
N ASN A 226 -3.23 -3.64 -24.01
CA ASN A 226 -2.02 -4.08 -23.30
C ASN A 226 -1.68 -3.16 -22.12
N LEU A 227 -1.83 -1.85 -22.27
CA LEU A 227 -1.62 -0.90 -21.18
C LEU A 227 -2.67 -1.04 -20.09
N PHE A 228 -3.94 -1.21 -20.46
CA PHE A 228 -5.02 -1.34 -19.49
C PHE A 228 -4.95 -2.66 -18.71
N GLU A 229 -4.54 -3.76 -19.33
CA GLU A 229 -4.28 -5.02 -18.64
C GLU A 229 -3.13 -4.89 -17.63
N LYS A 230 -2.04 -4.22 -18.00
CA LYS A 230 -0.94 -3.88 -17.07
C LYS A 230 -1.44 -3.01 -15.91
N PHE A 231 -2.30 -2.05 -16.19
CA PHE A 231 -2.90 -1.17 -15.20
C PHE A 231 -3.77 -1.93 -14.18
N LEU A 232 -4.63 -2.84 -14.64
CA LEU A 232 -5.44 -3.69 -13.76
C LEU A 232 -4.58 -4.68 -12.96
N SER A 233 -3.53 -5.22 -13.56
CA SER A 233 -2.55 -6.07 -12.86
C SER A 233 -1.82 -5.31 -11.76
N LEU A 234 -1.45 -4.05 -12.01
CA LEU A 234 -0.84 -3.17 -11.01
C LEU A 234 -1.80 -2.91 -9.83
N LYS A 235 -3.08 -2.63 -10.09
CA LYS A 235 -4.10 -2.49 -9.04
C LYS A 235 -4.19 -3.75 -8.18
N THR A 236 -4.16 -4.93 -8.80
CA THR A 236 -4.17 -6.22 -8.10
C THR A 236 -2.92 -6.38 -7.22
N THR A 237 -1.74 -6.12 -7.78
CA THR A 237 -0.45 -6.17 -7.07
C THR A 237 -0.45 -5.27 -5.83
N VAL A 238 -0.99 -4.07 -5.94
CA VAL A 238 -1.09 -3.12 -4.81
C VAL A 238 -1.96 -3.70 -3.68
N SER A 239 -3.11 -4.27 -4.01
CA SER A 239 -3.98 -4.91 -3.01
C SER A 239 -3.28 -6.10 -2.35
N GLU A 240 -2.56 -6.92 -3.12
CA GLU A 240 -1.79 -8.06 -2.61
C GLU A 240 -0.70 -7.63 -1.62
N ILE A 241 0.03 -6.54 -1.90
CA ILE A 241 1.04 -5.99 -0.99
C ILE A 241 0.40 -5.61 0.36
N MET A 242 -0.77 -4.96 0.34
CA MET A 242 -1.48 -4.55 1.56
C MET A 242 -2.04 -5.75 2.33
N HIS A 243 -2.60 -6.74 1.63
CA HIS A 243 -3.03 -8.00 2.21
C HIS A 243 -1.87 -8.74 2.88
N GLN A 244 -0.71 -8.81 2.22
CA GLN A 244 0.47 -9.47 2.76
C GLN A 244 1.00 -8.75 4.00
N LEU A 245 1.00 -7.42 4.03
CA LEU A 245 1.35 -6.64 5.23
C LEU A 245 0.44 -7.02 6.41
N LEU A 246 -0.87 -7.11 6.18
CA LEU A 246 -1.81 -7.51 7.22
C LEU A 246 -1.57 -8.95 7.71
N LEU A 247 -1.35 -9.89 6.78
CA LEU A 247 -1.06 -11.29 7.12
C LEU A 247 0.25 -11.43 7.89
N ASP A 248 1.31 -10.71 7.48
CA ASP A 248 2.60 -10.69 8.17
C ASP A 248 2.41 -10.20 9.62
N TYR A 249 1.54 -9.20 9.84
CA TYR A 249 1.24 -8.69 11.18
C TYR A 249 0.43 -9.69 12.02
N GLN A 250 -0.62 -10.27 11.45
CA GLN A 250 -1.46 -11.25 12.15
C GLN A 250 -0.66 -12.48 12.61
N ASN A 251 0.26 -12.96 11.76
CA ASN A 251 1.08 -14.13 12.04
C ASN A 251 2.34 -13.82 12.87
N ASN A 252 2.48 -12.58 13.36
CA ASN A 252 3.67 -12.09 14.06
C ASN A 252 4.98 -12.37 13.31
N LYS A 253 4.96 -12.33 11.97
CA LYS A 253 6.14 -12.67 11.17
C LYS A 253 7.26 -11.70 11.51
N ASN A 254 8.46 -12.22 11.79
CA ASN A 254 9.61 -11.43 12.23
C ASN A 254 9.34 -10.60 13.51
N SER A 255 8.40 -10.99 14.36
CA SER A 255 8.04 -10.29 15.60
C SER A 255 7.41 -8.90 15.40
N ILE A 256 6.84 -8.61 14.22
CA ILE A 256 6.30 -7.28 13.91
C ILE A 256 5.01 -6.92 14.67
N ASN A 257 4.34 -7.88 15.32
CA ASN A 257 3.16 -7.56 16.14
C ASN A 257 3.52 -7.26 17.61
N THR A 258 4.71 -7.69 18.05
CA THR A 258 5.22 -7.49 19.41
C THR A 258 6.28 -6.40 19.52
N ASP A 259 6.99 -6.08 18.43
CA ASP A 259 8.10 -5.12 18.40
C ASP A 259 7.77 -3.94 17.46
N ILE A 260 7.55 -2.77 18.05
CA ILE A 260 7.18 -1.54 17.33
C ILE A 260 8.26 -1.05 16.36
N ASN A 261 9.54 -1.29 16.65
CA ASN A 261 10.65 -0.88 15.79
C ASN A 261 10.71 -1.76 14.54
N ARG A 262 10.45 -3.06 14.72
CA ARG A 262 10.33 -4.00 13.60
C ARG A 262 9.11 -3.73 12.75
N LEU A 263 7.96 -3.44 13.38
CA LEU A 263 6.76 -3.01 12.67
C LEU A 263 7.03 -1.77 11.83
N SER A 264 7.61 -0.73 12.44
CA SER A 264 7.90 0.53 11.76
C SER A 264 8.85 0.35 10.57
N SER A 265 9.89 -0.48 10.74
CA SER A 265 10.83 -0.82 9.66
C SER A 265 10.14 -1.59 8.53
N HIS A 266 9.26 -2.53 8.88
CA HIS A 266 8.51 -3.31 7.91
C HIS A 266 7.52 -2.45 7.12
N VAL A 267 6.71 -1.62 7.81
CA VAL A 267 5.76 -0.69 7.16
C VAL A 267 6.50 0.33 6.30
N LYS A 268 7.66 0.86 6.73
CA LYS A 268 8.48 1.75 5.91
C LYS A 268 8.92 1.10 4.60
N ARG A 269 9.31 -0.17 4.63
CA ARG A 269 9.66 -0.91 3.42
C ARG A 269 8.44 -1.08 2.50
N ILE A 270 7.28 -1.41 3.05
CA ILE A 270 6.03 -1.52 2.27
C ILE A 270 5.65 -0.17 1.67
N TYR A 271 5.74 0.92 2.43
CA TYR A 271 5.50 2.28 1.93
C TYR A 271 6.43 2.62 0.74
N ASN A 272 7.72 2.30 0.83
CA ASN A 272 8.63 2.52 -0.30
C ASN A 272 8.26 1.70 -1.55
N GLN A 273 7.74 0.47 -1.38
CA GLN A 273 7.22 -0.30 -2.51
C GLN A 273 5.98 0.35 -3.12
N MET A 274 5.10 0.90 -2.27
CA MET A 274 3.91 1.62 -2.72
C MET A 274 4.25 2.87 -3.52
N LEU A 275 5.29 3.63 -3.15
CA LEU A 275 5.75 4.79 -3.93
C LEU A 275 6.24 4.39 -5.33
N ILE A 276 6.89 3.23 -5.46
CA ILE A 276 7.28 2.69 -6.78
C ILE A 276 6.02 2.37 -7.59
N LYS A 277 5.02 1.72 -6.97
CA LYS A 277 3.76 1.38 -7.64
C LYS A 277 2.94 2.60 -8.03
N GLU A 278 2.96 3.65 -7.22
CA GLU A 278 2.34 4.93 -7.56
C GLU A 278 2.96 5.56 -8.80
N LYS A 279 4.29 5.54 -8.91
CA LYS A 279 5.00 6.02 -10.10
C LYS A 279 4.64 5.19 -11.35
N GLU A 280 4.65 3.86 -11.23
CA GLU A 280 4.23 2.96 -12.31
C GLU A 280 2.79 3.25 -12.76
N ALA A 281 1.87 3.49 -11.80
CA ALA A 281 0.47 3.80 -12.10
C ALA A 281 0.33 5.12 -12.87
N TYR A 282 1.09 6.13 -12.46
CA TYR A 282 1.09 7.43 -13.13
C TYR A 282 1.65 7.37 -14.55
N GLU A 283 2.71 6.58 -14.77
CA GLU A 283 3.26 6.35 -16.12
C GLU A 283 2.22 5.66 -17.02
N LEU A 284 1.59 4.59 -16.54
CA LEU A 284 0.51 3.90 -17.27
C LEU A 284 -0.68 4.82 -17.56
N GLN A 285 -1.12 5.62 -16.58
CA GLN A 285 -2.19 6.61 -16.76
C GLN A 285 -1.85 7.57 -17.91
N ARG A 286 -0.65 8.15 -17.89
CA ARG A 286 -0.20 9.08 -18.94
C ARG A 286 -0.17 8.43 -20.31
N GLU A 287 0.33 7.21 -20.41
CA GLU A 287 0.38 6.48 -21.67
C GLU A 287 -1.02 6.15 -22.20
N ILE A 288 -1.94 5.69 -21.33
CA ILE A 288 -3.34 5.44 -21.69
C ILE A 288 -4.01 6.72 -22.18
N PHE A 289 -3.84 7.85 -21.47
CA PHE A 289 -4.44 9.12 -21.88
C PHE A 289 -3.84 9.70 -23.15
N SER A 290 -2.59 9.33 -23.50
CA SER A 290 -1.97 9.75 -24.76
C SER A 290 -2.58 9.11 -26.01
N ILE A 291 -3.30 7.98 -25.87
CA ILE A 291 -3.92 7.30 -27.01
C ILE A 291 -5.10 8.10 -27.58
N TYR A 292 -5.74 8.92 -26.75
CA TYR A 292 -6.90 9.73 -27.12
C TYR A 292 -6.56 11.21 -27.37
N LYS A 293 -5.27 11.55 -27.53
CA LYS A 293 -4.80 12.89 -27.87
C LYS A 293 -4.40 12.95 -29.33
#